data_AF-A0A4S8QEC2-F1
#
_entry.id   AF-A0A4S8QEC2-F1
#
_cell.length_a   1.000
_cell.length_b   1.000
_cell.length_c   1.000
_cell.angle_alpha   90.00
_cell.angle_beta   90.00
_cell.angle_gamma   90.00
#
_symmetry.space_group_name_H-M   'P 1'
#
loop_
_entity.id
_entity.type
_entity.pdbx_description
1 polymer ?
#
loop_
_entity_poly.entity_id
_entity_poly.type
_entity_poly.pdbx_seq_one_letter_code
_entity_poly.pdbx_strand_id
1 'polypeptide(L)'
;MTRPPLPTLNGKGTGPAIDRLDADAVRRVFDQKDPQTGRIPTSKLPKGWGYRTDKSVHDEKGYPVSDPNIDRSKPSVAEDPYQRPGLNGSTRDEIWANADRDDNGDVKDPLTDEVIEEGSNWQAGHEYGYEFRKHRAVAEELGIERQEFVDDYNNPEHYRPETKATNESHKGEAPDHINHWYDYYKNKRSGG
;
A
#
# COMPACT_ATOMS: atom_id res chain seq x y z
N MET A 1 -24.75 0.19 22.82
CA MET A 1 -23.88 -0.13 21.66
C MET A 1 -23.00 -1.31 22.06
N THR A 2 -23.25 -2.48 21.48
CA THR A 2 -22.51 -3.72 21.78
C THR A 2 -21.21 -3.71 20.98
N ARG A 3 -20.06 -3.85 21.64
CA ARG A 3 -18.75 -3.92 20.95
C ARG A 3 -18.77 -5.09 19.95
N PRO A 4 -18.14 -4.95 18.77
CA PRO A 4 -17.99 -6.07 17.85
C PRO A 4 -17.27 -7.24 18.54
N PRO A 5 -17.60 -8.49 18.18
CA PRO A 5 -16.93 -9.65 18.75
C PRO A 5 -15.43 -9.58 18.46
N LEU A 6 -14.62 -9.88 19.47
CA LEU A 6 -13.18 -9.95 19.29
C LEU A 6 -12.86 -11.05 18.26
N PRO A 7 -11.87 -10.85 17.38
CA PRO A 7 -11.42 -11.88 16.45
C PRO A 7 -10.98 -13.14 17.19
N THR A 8 -11.00 -14.28 16.51
CA THR A 8 -10.68 -15.57 17.10
C THR A 8 -9.22 -15.58 17.60
N LEU A 9 -9.04 -16.06 18.83
CA LEU A 9 -7.77 -16.06 19.56
C LEU A 9 -7.13 -17.45 19.48
N ASN A 10 -5.86 -17.51 19.08
CA ASN A 10 -5.13 -18.74 18.80
C ASN A 10 -3.83 -18.82 19.59
N GLY A 11 -3.62 -19.95 20.28
CA GLY A 11 -2.42 -20.23 21.07
C GLY A 11 -2.32 -19.34 22.32
N LYS A 12 -2.14 -19.94 23.49
CA LYS A 12 -1.99 -19.17 24.74
C LYS A 12 -0.58 -19.32 25.28
N GLY A 13 0.02 -18.20 25.63
CA GLY A 13 1.32 -18.13 26.26
C GLY A 13 1.32 -18.80 27.63
N THR A 14 2.46 -19.38 27.97
CA THR A 14 2.70 -20.08 29.24
C THR A 14 3.78 -19.41 30.09
N GLY A 15 4.31 -18.28 29.63
CA GLY A 15 5.29 -17.48 30.36
C GLY A 15 4.72 -16.75 31.58
N PRO A 16 5.52 -15.94 32.29
CA PRO A 16 5.04 -15.16 33.44
C PRO A 16 3.92 -14.19 33.02
N ALA A 17 3.00 -13.91 33.94
CA ALA A 17 2.00 -12.86 33.72
C ALA A 17 2.69 -11.49 33.75
N ILE A 18 2.37 -10.64 32.79
CA ILE A 18 2.88 -9.27 32.72
C ILE A 18 1.73 -8.30 32.49
N ASP A 19 1.87 -7.07 33.00
CA ASP A 19 0.97 -5.98 32.66
C ASP A 19 1.34 -5.43 31.28
N ARG A 20 0.35 -5.32 30.38
CA ARG A 20 0.53 -4.72 29.06
C ARG A 20 0.91 -3.22 29.13
N LEU A 21 0.62 -2.56 30.26
CA LEU A 21 0.92 -1.14 30.47
C LEU A 21 2.36 -0.92 30.93
N ASP A 22 3.08 -1.98 31.30
CA ASP A 22 4.51 -1.93 31.61
C ASP A 22 5.31 -2.03 30.30
N ALA A 23 5.67 -0.88 29.74
CA ALA A 23 6.36 -0.77 28.46
C ALA A 23 7.69 -1.56 28.44
N ASP A 24 8.43 -1.62 29.55
CA ASP A 24 9.69 -2.34 29.64
C ASP A 24 9.48 -3.85 29.67
N ALA A 25 8.44 -4.33 30.35
CA ALA A 25 8.06 -5.73 30.32
C ALA A 25 7.58 -6.16 28.94
N VAL A 26 6.75 -5.34 28.28
CA VAL A 26 6.30 -5.59 26.90
C VAL A 26 7.50 -5.63 25.96
N ARG A 27 8.42 -4.66 26.06
CA ARG A 27 9.66 -4.60 25.26
C ARG A 27 10.44 -5.91 25.29
N ARG A 28 10.69 -6.44 26.49
CA ARG A 28 11.42 -7.72 26.68
C ARG A 28 10.71 -8.92 26.07
N VAL A 29 9.39 -8.91 25.96
CA VAL A 29 8.64 -9.96 25.28
C VAL A 29 8.84 -9.87 23.78
N PHE A 30 8.77 -8.67 23.22
CA PHE A 30 8.95 -8.45 21.78
C PHE A 30 10.40 -8.66 21.30
N ASP A 31 11.39 -8.44 22.17
CA ASP A 31 12.79 -8.76 21.91
C ASP A 31 13.04 -10.28 21.74
N GLN A 32 12.07 -11.13 22.10
CA GLN A 32 12.14 -12.58 21.93
C GLN A 32 11.49 -13.06 20.61
N LYS A 33 11.21 -12.14 19.68
CA LYS A 33 10.78 -12.48 18.32
C LYS A 33 11.83 -13.35 17.63
N ASP A 34 11.37 -14.43 17.05
CA ASP A 34 12.17 -15.25 16.16
C ASP A 34 12.48 -14.47 14.87
N PRO A 35 13.75 -14.27 14.49
CA PRO A 35 14.11 -13.47 13.31
C PRO A 35 13.65 -14.05 11.98
N GLN A 36 13.43 -15.37 11.89
CA GLN A 36 13.01 -16.04 10.66
C GLN A 36 11.49 -15.97 10.46
N THR A 37 10.74 -16.03 11.55
CA THR A 37 9.26 -16.05 11.49
C THR A 37 8.60 -14.73 11.87
N GLY A 38 9.36 -13.80 12.48
CA GLY A 38 8.87 -12.52 13.01
C GLY A 38 7.92 -12.65 14.22
N ARG A 39 7.74 -13.88 14.73
CA ARG A 39 6.81 -14.18 15.83
C ARG A 39 7.56 -14.47 17.12
N ILE A 40 6.96 -14.06 18.23
CA ILE A 40 7.35 -14.52 19.57
C ILE A 40 6.86 -15.98 19.71
N PRO A 41 7.73 -16.95 20.02
CA PRO A 41 7.31 -18.32 20.29
C PRO A 41 6.25 -18.35 21.39
N THR A 42 5.22 -19.19 21.25
CA THR A 42 4.12 -19.24 22.23
C THR A 42 4.59 -19.58 23.65
N SER A 43 5.67 -20.35 23.79
CA SER A 43 6.32 -20.63 25.08
C SER A 43 6.97 -19.41 25.74
N LYS A 44 7.20 -18.34 24.97
CA LYS A 44 7.79 -17.06 25.42
C LYS A 44 6.74 -15.96 25.56
N LEU A 45 5.52 -16.19 25.08
CA LEU A 45 4.43 -15.27 25.33
C LEU A 45 4.01 -15.29 26.81
N PRO A 46 3.66 -14.12 27.38
CA PRO A 46 3.10 -14.04 28.72
C PRO A 46 1.85 -14.90 28.87
N LYS A 47 1.57 -15.28 30.12
CA LYS A 47 0.38 -16.09 30.42
C LYS A 47 -0.88 -15.45 29.87
N GLY A 48 -1.66 -16.22 29.11
CA GLY A 48 -2.94 -15.78 28.54
C GLY A 48 -2.82 -14.90 27.29
N TRP A 49 -1.62 -14.41 26.96
CA TRP A 49 -1.40 -13.70 25.70
C TRP A 49 -1.43 -14.69 24.54
N GLY A 50 -1.76 -14.21 23.34
CA GLY A 50 -1.90 -15.07 22.18
C GLY A 50 -1.83 -14.32 20.87
N TYR A 51 -2.09 -15.05 19.79
CA TYR A 51 -2.17 -14.48 18.46
C TYR A 51 -3.62 -14.38 17.99
N ARG A 52 -3.92 -13.29 17.31
CA ARG A 52 -5.12 -13.17 16.47
C ARG A 52 -4.90 -13.84 15.12
N THR A 53 -5.97 -13.99 14.35
CA THR A 53 -5.92 -14.52 12.97
C THR A 53 -5.02 -13.70 12.05
N ASP A 54 -4.97 -12.38 12.26
CA ASP A 54 -4.10 -11.42 11.58
C ASP A 54 -2.62 -11.49 12.03
N LYS A 55 -2.29 -12.45 12.90
CA LYS A 55 -0.93 -12.67 13.46
C LYS A 55 -0.47 -11.58 14.44
N SER A 56 -1.33 -10.65 14.84
CA SER A 56 -1.03 -9.68 15.91
C SER A 56 -1.14 -10.31 17.30
N VAL A 57 -0.36 -9.78 18.25
CA VAL A 57 -0.35 -10.26 19.64
C VAL A 57 -1.46 -9.58 20.43
N HIS A 58 -2.13 -10.33 21.31
CA HIS A 58 -3.10 -9.80 22.25
C HIS A 58 -2.82 -10.27 23.68
N ASP A 59 -3.32 -9.53 24.66
CA ASP A 59 -3.25 -9.88 26.08
C ASP A 59 -4.30 -10.94 26.47
N GLU A 60 -4.31 -11.33 27.75
CA GLU A 60 -5.27 -12.31 28.30
C GLU A 60 -6.75 -11.90 28.14
N LYS A 61 -7.03 -10.61 27.98
CA LYS A 61 -8.37 -10.03 27.80
C LYS A 61 -8.70 -9.80 26.31
N GLY A 62 -7.79 -10.16 25.40
CA GLY A 62 -7.94 -10.02 23.95
C GLY A 62 -7.63 -8.62 23.43
N TYR A 63 -7.09 -7.71 24.25
CA TYR A 63 -6.65 -6.39 23.79
C TYR A 63 -5.34 -6.51 23.01
N PRO A 64 -5.16 -5.73 21.92
CA PRO A 64 -3.94 -5.80 21.14
C PRO A 64 -2.74 -5.31 21.96
N VAL A 65 -1.60 -5.95 21.76
CA VAL A 65 -0.30 -5.50 22.30
C VAL A 65 0.65 -5.31 21.14
N SER A 66 1.30 -4.16 21.09
CA SER A 66 2.26 -3.79 20.04
C SER A 66 3.68 -3.77 20.58
N ASP A 67 4.64 -3.94 19.67
CA ASP A 67 6.06 -3.88 19.97
C ASP A 67 6.48 -2.41 20.23
N PRO A 68 6.99 -2.08 21.42
CA PRO A 68 7.44 -0.73 21.73
C PRO A 68 8.78 -0.37 21.06
N ASN A 69 9.52 -1.36 20.52
CA ASN A 69 10.79 -1.16 19.81
C ASN A 69 10.65 -0.97 18.30
N ILE A 70 9.43 -1.08 17.76
CA ILE A 70 9.21 -0.65 16.38
C ILE A 70 9.51 0.84 16.33
N ASP A 71 10.65 1.16 15.71
CA ASP A 71 11.00 2.52 15.32
C ASP A 71 10.04 2.92 14.21
N ARG A 72 8.90 3.51 14.59
CA ARG A 72 7.86 4.01 13.68
C ARG A 72 8.37 5.11 12.73
N SER A 73 9.67 5.44 12.75
CA SER A 73 10.31 6.45 11.90
C SER A 73 11.13 5.91 10.71
N LYS A 74 11.26 4.59 10.50
CA LYS A 74 11.96 4.00 9.33
C LYS A 74 11.13 2.90 8.68
N PRO A 75 11.00 2.77 7.33
CA PRO A 75 10.11 1.78 6.76
C PRO A 75 10.69 0.61 5.90
N SER A 76 10.35 -0.63 6.24
CA SER A 76 10.21 -1.85 5.43
C SER A 76 8.86 -1.86 4.69
N VAL A 77 8.63 -2.81 3.77
CA VAL A 77 7.33 -2.92 3.05
C VAL A 77 6.12 -3.12 4.01
N ALA A 78 6.37 -3.39 5.30
CA ALA A 78 5.39 -3.39 6.39
C ALA A 78 5.21 -2.02 7.09
N GLU A 79 5.79 -0.95 6.55
CA GLU A 79 6.14 0.23 7.34
C GLU A 79 6.03 1.53 6.48
N ASP A 80 5.98 1.43 5.15
CA ASP A 80 5.26 2.39 4.28
C ASP A 80 4.27 1.61 3.38
N PRO A 81 3.00 1.45 3.80
CA PRO A 81 2.00 0.76 2.98
C PRO A 81 1.76 1.43 1.61
N TYR A 82 2.27 2.65 1.40
CA TYR A 82 2.14 3.42 0.17
C TYR A 82 3.46 3.52 -0.61
N GLN A 83 4.42 2.63 -0.31
CA GLN A 83 5.61 2.46 -1.14
C GLN A 83 5.21 2.15 -2.59
N ARG A 84 5.87 2.83 -3.55
CA ARG A 84 5.58 2.70 -4.98
C ARG A 84 5.60 1.23 -5.43
N PRO A 85 4.48 0.68 -5.93
CA PRO A 85 4.43 -0.66 -6.48
C PRO A 85 5.17 -0.74 -7.83
N GLY A 86 5.49 -1.97 -8.25
CA GLY A 86 5.87 -2.23 -9.64
C GLY A 86 4.64 -2.21 -10.55
N LEU A 87 4.81 -1.78 -11.80
CA LEU A 87 3.77 -1.89 -12.83
C LEU A 87 3.79 -3.31 -13.40
N ASN A 88 2.63 -3.95 -13.45
CA ASN A 88 2.47 -5.29 -13.99
C ASN A 88 2.61 -5.30 -15.52
N GLY A 89 3.12 -6.41 -16.07
CA GLY A 89 3.23 -6.59 -17.53
C GLY A 89 1.87 -6.49 -18.22
N SER A 90 0.84 -7.13 -17.67
CA SER A 90 -0.52 -7.07 -18.23
C SER A 90 -1.10 -5.66 -18.22
N THR A 91 -0.88 -4.90 -17.15
CA THR A 91 -1.29 -3.49 -17.08
C THR A 91 -0.58 -2.68 -18.17
N ARG A 92 0.71 -2.91 -18.39
CA ARG A 92 1.46 -2.23 -19.46
C ARG A 92 0.90 -2.57 -20.85
N ASP A 93 0.53 -3.81 -21.09
CA ASP A 93 -0.08 -4.25 -22.35
C ASP A 93 -1.46 -3.58 -22.55
N GLU A 94 -2.26 -3.50 -21.49
CA GLU A 94 -3.57 -2.83 -21.51
C GLU A 94 -3.46 -1.32 -21.74
N ILE A 95 -2.46 -0.64 -21.15
CA ILE A 95 -2.19 0.78 -21.41
C ILE A 95 -1.93 1.01 -22.89
N TRP A 96 -1.15 0.14 -23.54
CA TRP A 96 -0.91 0.24 -24.98
C TRP A 96 -2.16 -0.01 -25.81
N ALA A 97 -2.93 -1.04 -25.45
CA ALA A 97 -4.15 -1.40 -26.16
C ALA A 97 -5.23 -0.30 -26.08
N ASN A 98 -5.30 0.39 -24.95
CA ASN A 98 -6.28 1.45 -24.68
C ASN A 98 -5.79 2.85 -25.08
N ALA A 99 -4.55 2.98 -25.56
CA ALA A 99 -3.97 4.27 -25.91
C ALA A 99 -4.78 4.97 -27.01
N ASP A 100 -4.95 6.29 -26.87
CA ASP A 100 -5.54 7.12 -27.90
C ASP A 100 -4.72 7.03 -29.19
N ARG A 101 -5.44 6.92 -30.31
CA ARG A 101 -4.86 6.81 -31.64
C ARG A 101 -5.40 7.92 -32.54
N ASP A 102 -4.53 8.43 -33.40
CA ASP A 102 -4.95 9.38 -34.42
C ASP A 102 -5.70 8.68 -35.58
N ASP A 103 -6.10 9.46 -36.59
CA ASP A 103 -6.82 8.94 -37.77
C ASP A 103 -6.03 7.90 -38.58
N ASN A 104 -4.70 7.82 -38.39
CA ASN A 104 -3.83 6.82 -39.01
C ASN A 104 -3.67 5.56 -38.15
N GLY A 105 -4.17 5.57 -36.92
CA GLY A 105 -4.00 4.50 -35.95
C GLY A 105 -2.73 4.62 -35.11
N ASP A 106 -2.02 5.75 -35.18
CA ASP A 106 -0.75 5.97 -34.50
C ASP A 106 -0.97 6.44 -33.06
N VAL A 107 -0.20 5.88 -32.13
CA VAL A 107 -0.12 6.36 -30.74
C VAL A 107 0.86 7.52 -30.70
N LYS A 108 0.50 8.63 -30.06
CA LYS A 108 1.35 9.82 -29.99
C LYS A 108 1.66 10.23 -28.56
N ASP A 109 2.85 10.78 -28.38
CA ASP A 109 3.24 11.42 -27.15
C ASP A 109 2.39 12.69 -26.91
N PRO A 110 1.76 12.82 -25.75
CA PRO A 110 0.77 13.87 -25.47
C PRO A 110 1.39 15.28 -25.37
N LEU A 111 2.71 15.39 -25.19
CA LEU A 111 3.40 16.69 -25.06
C LEU A 111 4.07 17.14 -26.35
N THR A 112 4.49 16.19 -27.18
CA THR A 112 5.34 16.46 -28.35
C THR A 112 4.68 16.11 -29.68
N ASP A 113 3.58 15.36 -29.66
CA ASP A 113 2.92 14.78 -30.85
C ASP A 113 3.82 13.80 -31.63
N GLU A 114 4.93 13.37 -31.04
CA GLU A 114 5.81 12.35 -31.62
C GLU A 114 5.11 10.99 -31.64
N VAL A 115 5.19 10.29 -32.78
CA VAL A 115 4.65 8.93 -32.90
C VAL A 115 5.46 7.98 -32.02
N ILE A 116 4.76 7.23 -31.16
CA ILE A 116 5.32 6.19 -30.32
C ILE A 116 5.11 4.85 -31.03
N GLU A 117 6.19 4.12 -31.30
CA GLU A 117 6.12 2.81 -31.93
C GLU A 117 5.82 1.69 -30.90
N GLU A 118 4.99 0.73 -31.30
CA GLU A 118 4.73 -0.48 -30.51
C GLU A 118 6.03 -1.29 -30.33
N GLY A 119 6.30 -1.73 -29.09
CA GLY A 119 7.52 -2.46 -28.74
C GLY A 119 8.76 -1.59 -28.56
N SER A 120 8.66 -0.26 -28.71
CA SER A 120 9.72 0.68 -28.34
C SER A 120 9.88 0.81 -26.81
N ASN A 121 10.89 1.56 -26.36
CA ASN A 121 11.16 1.86 -24.94
C ASN A 121 10.24 2.95 -24.34
N TRP A 122 8.98 3.02 -24.78
CA TRP A 122 7.99 3.94 -24.25
C TRP A 122 7.75 3.72 -22.75
N GLN A 123 7.34 4.76 -22.04
CA GLN A 123 7.09 4.74 -20.60
C GLN A 123 5.59 4.85 -20.32
N ALA A 124 5.12 4.15 -19.30
CA ALA A 124 3.78 4.36 -18.77
C ALA A 124 3.80 5.61 -17.90
N GLY A 125 3.57 6.77 -18.53
CA GLY A 125 3.38 8.04 -17.84
C GLY A 125 2.05 8.04 -17.10
N HIS A 126 1.97 8.70 -15.95
CA HIS A 126 0.68 8.85 -15.28
C HIS A 126 -0.19 9.82 -16.07
N GLU A 127 -1.48 9.53 -16.18
CA GLU A 127 -2.45 10.45 -16.76
C GLU A 127 -2.49 11.74 -15.94
N TYR A 128 -2.85 12.84 -16.60
CA TYR A 128 -2.91 14.16 -15.97
C TYR A 128 -3.75 14.12 -14.68
N GLY A 129 -3.16 14.45 -13.53
CA GLY A 129 -3.82 14.46 -12.22
C GLY A 129 -3.90 13.10 -11.49
N TYR A 130 -3.33 12.04 -12.08
CA TYR A 130 -3.16 10.71 -11.48
C TYR A 130 -1.72 10.42 -11.02
N GLU A 131 -0.88 11.44 -10.85
CA GLU A 131 0.53 11.25 -10.50
C GLU A 131 0.71 10.47 -9.19
N PHE A 132 1.72 9.59 -9.15
CA PHE A 132 2.01 8.74 -7.99
C PHE A 132 2.10 9.52 -6.67
N ARG A 133 2.71 10.72 -6.67
CA ARG A 133 2.82 11.57 -5.47
C ARG A 133 1.44 11.92 -4.87
N LYS A 134 0.44 12.10 -5.73
CA LYS A 134 -0.94 12.40 -5.34
C LYS A 134 -1.67 11.15 -4.89
N HIS A 135 -1.47 10.02 -5.61
CA HIS A 135 -2.00 8.72 -5.21
C HIS A 135 -1.62 8.39 -3.77
N ARG A 136 -0.32 8.47 -3.49
CA ARG A 136 0.25 8.22 -2.17
C ARG A 136 -0.37 9.12 -1.11
N ALA A 137 -0.41 10.44 -1.34
CA ALA A 137 -0.95 11.39 -0.37
C ALA A 137 -2.43 11.13 -0.06
N VAL A 138 -3.25 10.86 -1.08
CA VAL A 138 -4.68 10.55 -0.88
C VAL A 138 -4.85 9.19 -0.19
N ALA A 139 -4.03 8.20 -0.55
CA ALA A 139 -4.07 6.88 0.05
C ALA A 139 -3.71 6.93 1.54
N GLU A 140 -2.69 7.70 1.91
CA GLU A 140 -2.29 8.00 3.29
C GLU A 140 -3.42 8.69 4.07
N GLU A 141 -4.05 9.71 3.50
CA GLU A 141 -5.15 10.43 4.17
C GLU A 141 -6.39 9.56 4.38
N LEU A 142 -6.75 8.76 3.38
CA LEU A 142 -7.97 7.94 3.39
C LEU A 142 -7.79 6.56 4.05
N GLY A 143 -6.57 6.24 4.48
CA GLY A 143 -6.23 4.95 5.09
C GLY A 143 -6.47 3.77 4.15
N ILE A 144 -6.08 3.89 2.87
CA ILE A 144 -6.26 2.84 1.88
C ILE A 144 -5.39 1.63 2.23
N GLU A 145 -5.96 0.43 2.10
CA GLU A 145 -5.24 -0.81 2.38
C GLU A 145 -4.18 -1.08 1.30
N ARG A 146 -3.06 -1.73 1.68
CA ARG A 146 -1.93 -1.96 0.77
C ARG A 146 -2.35 -2.66 -0.54
N GLN A 147 -3.21 -3.69 -0.43
CA GLN A 147 -3.65 -4.44 -1.60
C GLN A 147 -4.44 -3.55 -2.56
N GLU A 148 -5.39 -2.76 -2.02
CA GLU A 148 -6.16 -1.81 -2.81
C GLU A 148 -5.26 -0.75 -3.46
N PHE A 149 -4.28 -0.21 -2.73
CA PHE A 149 -3.31 0.72 -3.29
C PHE A 149 -2.49 0.12 -4.44
N VAL A 150 -2.09 -1.15 -4.34
CA VAL A 150 -1.37 -1.86 -5.42
C VAL A 150 -2.27 -2.12 -6.62
N ASP A 151 -3.52 -2.49 -6.39
CA ASP A 151 -4.50 -2.74 -7.44
C ASP A 151 -4.82 -1.44 -8.20
N ASP A 152 -5.05 -0.35 -7.48
CA ASP A 152 -5.34 0.98 -8.05
C ASP A 152 -4.13 1.56 -8.80
N TYR A 153 -2.92 1.32 -8.30
CA TYR A 153 -1.68 1.67 -9.00
C TYR A 153 -1.53 0.89 -10.30
N ASN A 154 -2.11 -0.30 -10.42
CA ASN A 154 -2.07 -1.13 -11.62
C ASN A 154 -3.34 -1.00 -12.50
N ASN A 155 -4.18 0.02 -12.27
CA ASN A 155 -5.27 0.35 -13.18
C ASN A 155 -4.71 1.03 -14.44
N PRO A 156 -4.86 0.46 -15.65
CA PRO A 156 -4.33 1.05 -16.89
C PRO A 156 -4.92 2.42 -17.21
N GLU A 157 -6.14 2.73 -16.77
CA GLU A 157 -6.81 4.02 -17.03
C GLU A 157 -6.11 5.22 -16.38
N HIS A 158 -5.19 4.98 -15.43
CA HIS A 158 -4.42 6.02 -14.76
C HIS A 158 -3.11 6.35 -15.46
N TYR A 159 -2.88 5.79 -16.65
CA TYR A 159 -1.65 5.93 -17.40
C TYR A 159 -1.89 6.17 -18.87
N ARG A 160 -0.85 6.65 -19.54
CA ARG A 160 -0.77 6.81 -20.98
C ARG A 160 0.65 6.51 -21.48
N PRO A 161 0.81 6.11 -22.75
CA PRO A 161 2.14 6.02 -23.36
C PRO A 161 2.81 7.39 -23.46
N GLU A 162 4.06 7.47 -23.03
CA GLU A 162 4.92 8.65 -23.18
C GLU A 162 6.31 8.25 -23.66
N THR A 163 7.01 9.15 -24.34
CA THR A 163 8.45 8.96 -24.56
C THR A 163 9.20 9.03 -23.23
N LYS A 164 10.41 8.46 -23.19
CA LYS A 164 11.26 8.55 -21.99
C LYS A 164 11.55 10.02 -21.62
N ALA A 165 11.81 10.86 -22.62
CA ALA A 165 12.18 12.25 -22.41
C ALA A 165 11.04 13.08 -21.78
N THR A 166 9.80 12.85 -22.20
CA THR A 166 8.63 13.57 -21.69
C THR A 166 8.24 13.09 -20.31
N ASN A 167 8.20 11.77 -20.08
CA ASN A 167 7.92 11.18 -18.78
C ASN A 167 8.93 11.61 -17.69
N GLU A 168 10.22 11.72 -18.02
CA GLU A 168 11.24 12.20 -17.08
C GLU A 168 11.22 13.72 -16.86
N SER A 169 10.51 14.48 -17.70
CA SER A 169 10.51 15.95 -17.64
C SER A 169 9.55 16.54 -16.61
N HIS A 170 8.59 15.74 -16.11
CA HIS A 170 7.47 16.16 -15.25
C HIS A 170 6.55 17.24 -15.87
N LYS A 171 6.73 17.60 -17.15
CA LYS A 171 5.93 18.64 -17.81
C LYS A 171 4.47 18.24 -18.04
N GLY A 172 4.20 16.94 -18.07
CA GLY A 172 2.85 16.37 -18.20
C GLY A 172 2.10 16.26 -16.88
N GLU A 173 2.72 16.58 -15.75
CA GLU A 173 2.07 16.53 -14.44
C GLU A 173 1.12 17.72 -14.24
N ALA A 174 0.00 17.45 -13.59
CA ALA A 174 -1.00 18.43 -13.22
C ALA A 174 -0.56 19.25 -11.99
N PRO A 175 -1.01 20.52 -11.89
CA PRO A 175 -0.79 21.35 -10.71
C PRO A 175 -1.43 20.73 -9.48
N ASP A 176 -0.98 21.13 -8.28
CA ASP A 176 -1.38 20.48 -7.02
C ASP A 176 -2.89 20.50 -6.73
N HIS A 177 -3.61 21.51 -7.23
CA HIS A 177 -5.06 21.62 -7.03
C HIS A 177 -5.87 20.67 -7.93
N ILE A 178 -5.24 20.03 -8.93
CA ILE A 178 -5.86 19.00 -9.77
C ILE A 178 -5.38 17.66 -9.25
N ASN A 179 -6.26 16.94 -8.56
CA ASN A 179 -5.95 15.65 -7.93
C ASN A 179 -7.14 14.69 -8.11
N HIS A 180 -7.08 13.84 -9.14
CA HIS A 180 -8.19 12.94 -9.46
C HIS A 180 -8.30 11.75 -8.51
N TRP A 181 -7.29 11.50 -7.66
CA TRP A 181 -7.33 10.39 -6.70
C TRP A 181 -8.42 10.55 -5.63
N TYR A 182 -8.74 11.78 -5.20
CA TYR A 182 -9.85 11.98 -4.25
C TYR A 182 -11.20 11.62 -4.87
N ASP A 183 -11.47 12.10 -6.08
CA ASP A 183 -12.72 11.82 -6.78
C ASP A 183 -12.82 10.33 -7.12
N TYR A 184 -11.72 9.72 -7.54
CA TYR A 184 -11.61 8.27 -7.74
C TYR A 184 -12.06 7.49 -6.50
N TYR A 185 -11.42 7.72 -5.34
CA TYR A 185 -11.77 7.00 -4.10
C TYR A 185 -13.16 7.34 -3.59
N LYS A 186 -13.61 8.60 -3.73
CA LYS A 186 -14.96 9.01 -3.36
C LYS A 186 -16.02 8.29 -4.18
N ASN A 187 -15.85 8.21 -5.49
CA ASN A 187 -16.77 7.54 -6.40
C ASN A 187 -16.76 6.03 -6.16
N LYS A 188 -15.57 5.42 -6.02
CA LYS A 188 -15.39 3.99 -5.70
C LYS A 188 -16.10 3.59 -4.40
N ARG A 189 -16.03 4.43 -3.36
CA ARG A 189 -16.70 4.20 -2.06
C ARG A 189 -18.20 4.50 -2.05
N SER A 190 -18.69 5.34 -2.97
CA SER A 190 -20.11 5.74 -3.05
C SER A 190 -20.95 4.82 -3.96
N GLY A 191 -20.29 3.99 -4.77
CA GLY A 191 -20.92 3.05 -5.71
C GLY A 191 -21.14 1.64 -5.17
N GLY A 192 -21.02 1.40 -3.86
CA GLY A 192 -21.14 0.09 -3.20
C GLY A 192 -22.39 -0.08 -2.35
#